data_AF-A0A1T4SR39-F1
#
_entry.id   AF-A0A1T4SR39-F1
#
_cell.length_a   1.000
_cell.length_b   1.000
_cell.length_c   1.000
_cell.angle_alpha   90.00
_cell.angle_beta   90.00
_cell.angle_gamma   90.00
#
_symmetry.space_group_name_H-M   'P 1'
#
loop_
_entity.id
_entity.type
_entity.pdbx_description
1 polymer ?
#
loop_
_entity_poly.entity_id
_entity_poly.type
_entity_poly.pdbx_seq_one_letter_code
_entity_poly.pdbx_strand_id
1 'polypeptide(L)'
;MNIKSYIKTSCGLLLGLSMSSSVVAVECQPLWQNNLSFTDEKLILEQDTQTFTIKDNGQLYFDIHKVNLGPQQTALLAQYYQTITTDLPYVLSHGQHIDTTLCNFAAVRVDKENQIRQQIPALKNWRSVSLK
;
A
#
# COMPACT_ATOMS: atom_id res chain seq x y z
N MET A 1 -24.50 -71.16 23.90
CA MET A 1 -25.30 -71.16 22.64
C MET A 1 -24.38 -70.68 21.53
N ASN A 2 -24.24 -71.47 20.46
CA ASN A 2 -23.41 -71.16 19.28
C ASN A 2 -24.13 -70.19 18.32
N ILE A 3 -23.33 -69.43 17.54
CA ILE A 3 -23.37 -69.20 16.06
C ILE A 3 -23.01 -67.75 15.66
N LYS A 4 -21.86 -67.65 14.96
CA LYS A 4 -21.37 -66.75 13.88
C LYS A 4 -22.24 -65.52 13.46
N SER A 5 -21.68 -64.29 13.48
CA SER A 5 -21.00 -63.54 12.36
C SER A 5 -21.99 -62.86 11.38
N TYR A 6 -21.95 -61.57 10.97
CA TYR A 6 -20.97 -60.85 10.14
C TYR A 6 -21.32 -59.33 10.00
N ILE A 7 -20.29 -58.46 10.04
CA ILE A 7 -19.98 -57.25 9.20
C ILE A 7 -21.09 -56.25 8.82
N LYS A 8 -20.92 -54.95 9.14
CA LYS A 8 -20.72 -53.89 8.12
C LYS A 8 -20.10 -52.59 8.64
N THR A 9 -18.90 -52.36 8.14
CA THR A 9 -18.13 -51.13 8.01
C THR A 9 -18.98 -49.99 7.42
N SER A 10 -18.86 -48.77 7.97
CA SER A 10 -18.53 -47.61 7.12
C SER A 10 -17.96 -46.49 7.99
N CYS A 11 -16.68 -46.24 7.73
CA CYS A 11 -15.88 -45.14 8.22
C CYS A 11 -16.40 -43.82 7.63
N GLY A 12 -16.33 -42.75 8.42
CA GLY A 12 -16.64 -41.41 7.96
C GLY A 12 -15.71 -40.94 6.85
N LEU A 13 -16.27 -40.21 5.89
CA LEU A 13 -15.52 -39.29 5.04
C LEU A 13 -16.50 -38.24 4.51
N LEU A 14 -16.76 -37.20 5.32
CA LEU A 14 -17.30 -35.95 4.79
C LEU A 14 -16.13 -35.23 4.11
N LEU A 15 -16.06 -35.38 2.79
CA LEU A 15 -15.21 -34.59 1.90
C LEU A 15 -15.66 -33.12 1.95
N GLY A 16 -15.17 -32.39 2.94
CA GLY A 16 -15.14 -30.94 2.92
C GLY A 16 -14.11 -30.50 1.88
N LEU A 17 -14.56 -30.28 0.65
CA LEU A 17 -13.79 -29.58 -0.38
C LEU A 17 -13.49 -28.17 0.12
N SER A 18 -12.34 -28.01 0.77
CA SER A 18 -11.73 -26.70 0.98
C SER A 18 -11.43 -26.13 -0.41
N MET A 19 -12.28 -25.21 -0.85
CA MET A 19 -11.96 -24.34 -1.98
C MET A 19 -10.82 -23.43 -1.52
N SER A 20 -9.59 -23.94 -1.66
CA SER A 20 -8.39 -23.12 -1.58
C SER A 20 -8.45 -22.19 -2.77
N SER A 21 -8.98 -20.99 -2.56
CA SER A 21 -8.82 -19.89 -3.51
C SER A 21 -7.32 -19.68 -3.68
N SER A 22 -6.76 -20.21 -4.75
CA SER A 22 -5.43 -19.86 -5.21
C SER A 22 -5.44 -18.37 -5.47
N VAL A 23 -4.96 -17.61 -4.50
CA VAL A 23 -4.61 -16.20 -4.67
C VAL A 23 -3.53 -16.22 -5.73
N VAL A 24 -3.91 -15.88 -6.96
CA VAL A 24 -2.96 -15.70 -8.05
C VAL A 24 -2.06 -14.56 -7.56
N ALA A 25 -0.82 -14.88 -7.20
CA ALA A 25 0.19 -13.88 -6.94
C ALA A 25 0.47 -13.22 -8.30
N VAL A 26 -0.33 -12.23 -8.64
CA VAL A 26 -0.01 -11.32 -9.73
C VAL A 26 1.31 -10.68 -9.31
N GLU A 27 2.39 -11.05 -9.99
CA GLU A 27 3.65 -10.32 -9.88
C GLU A 27 3.34 -8.88 -10.24
N CYS A 28 3.27 -8.02 -9.22
CA CYS A 28 2.95 -6.63 -9.46
C CYS A 28 4.14 -6.00 -10.21
N GLN A 29 3.86 -5.09 -11.13
CA GLN A 29 4.90 -4.32 -11.80
C GLN A 29 4.82 -2.87 -11.33
N PRO A 30 5.44 -2.54 -10.17
CA PRO A 30 5.41 -1.19 -9.66
C PRO A 30 6.27 -0.29 -10.53
N LEU A 31 5.68 0.83 -10.94
CA LEU A 31 6.37 1.91 -11.62
C LEU A 31 6.54 3.07 -10.64
N TRP A 32 7.76 3.19 -10.10
CA TRP A 32 8.16 4.27 -9.24
C TRP A 32 8.42 5.54 -10.04
N GLN A 33 7.91 6.66 -9.56
CA GLN A 33 8.14 7.99 -10.11
C GLN A 33 9.17 8.69 -9.23
N ASN A 34 10.19 9.30 -9.84
CA ASN A 34 11.26 10.02 -9.12
C ASN A 34 10.80 11.42 -8.71
N ASN A 35 9.61 11.49 -8.10
CA ASN A 35 8.95 12.74 -7.75
C ASN A 35 8.61 12.79 -6.26
N LEU A 36 9.30 11.96 -5.49
CA LEU A 36 9.19 11.87 -4.05
C LEU A 36 10.61 11.78 -3.47
N SER A 37 10.91 12.64 -2.51
CA SER A 37 12.14 12.58 -1.73
C SER A 37 11.88 12.86 -0.26
N PHE A 38 12.79 12.40 0.60
CA PHE A 38 12.68 12.58 2.05
C PHE A 38 13.96 13.21 2.58
N THR A 39 13.87 14.43 3.08
CA THR A 39 15.02 15.24 3.53
C THR A 39 14.61 16.10 4.72
N ASP A 40 15.46 16.21 5.73
CA ASP A 40 15.23 17.05 6.93
C ASP A 40 13.82 16.85 7.54
N GLU A 41 13.42 15.59 7.69
CA GLU A 41 12.10 15.20 8.24
C GLU A 41 10.91 15.74 7.43
N LYS A 42 11.12 16.06 6.16
CA LYS A 42 10.10 16.53 5.23
C LYS A 42 10.01 15.57 4.06
N LEU A 43 8.77 15.27 3.69
CA LEU A 43 8.46 14.55 2.48
C LEU A 43 8.19 15.57 1.38
N ILE A 44 9.05 15.60 0.36
CA ILE A 44 8.97 16.51 -0.77
C ILE A 44 8.33 15.77 -1.94
N LEU A 45 7.25 16.35 -2.48
CA LEU A 45 6.51 15.82 -3.61
C LEU A 45 6.65 16.77 -4.78
N GLU A 46 7.24 16.28 -5.87
CA GLU A 46 7.39 17.04 -7.10
C GLU A 46 6.25 16.69 -8.06
N GLN A 47 5.70 17.71 -8.72
CA GLN A 47 4.72 17.55 -9.78
C GLN A 47 4.93 18.61 -10.84
N ASP A 48 5.43 18.22 -12.01
CA ASP A 48 5.73 19.16 -13.09
C ASP A 48 6.68 20.28 -12.61
N THR A 49 6.16 21.50 -12.43
CA THR A 49 6.89 22.66 -11.89
C THR A 49 6.53 22.99 -10.43
N GLN A 50 5.72 22.15 -9.79
CA GLN A 50 5.17 22.36 -8.46
C GLN A 50 5.90 21.51 -7.44
N THR A 51 6.23 22.12 -6.30
CA THR A 51 6.79 21.40 -5.16
C THR A 51 5.84 21.50 -3.98
N PHE A 52 5.47 20.34 -3.46
CA PHE A 52 4.73 20.24 -2.21
C PHE A 52 5.61 19.65 -1.12
N THR A 53 5.42 20.10 0.11
CA THR A 53 6.12 19.56 1.26
C THR A 53 5.11 19.08 2.30
N ILE A 54 5.24 17.83 2.73
CA ILE A 54 4.49 17.25 3.84
C ILE A 54 5.42 17.14 5.05
N LYS A 55 5.00 17.70 6.18
CA LYS A 55 5.64 17.47 7.48
C LYS A 55 5.08 16.23 8.16
N ASP A 56 5.80 15.73 9.17
CA ASP A 56 5.43 14.58 10.00
C ASP A 56 3.99 14.62 10.56
N ASN A 57 3.51 15.81 10.94
CA ASN A 57 2.19 16.06 11.47
C ASN A 57 1.10 16.20 10.39
N GLY A 58 1.43 15.97 9.12
CA GLY A 58 0.50 16.05 7.99
C GLY A 58 0.23 17.47 7.49
N GLN A 59 0.98 18.47 7.95
CA GLN A 59 0.91 19.81 7.34
C GLN A 59 1.45 19.77 5.91
N LEU A 60 0.66 20.33 4.99
CA LEU A 60 1.04 20.48 3.58
C LEU A 60 1.45 21.93 3.29
N TYR A 61 2.51 22.08 2.53
CA TYR A 61 2.97 23.34 1.97
C TYR A 61 3.05 23.22 0.45
N PHE A 62 2.69 24.29 -0.24
CA PHE A 62 3.00 24.52 -1.65
C PHE A 62 4.07 25.62 -1.69
N ASP A 63 5.27 25.28 -2.11
CA ASP A 63 6.48 26.06 -1.84
C ASP A 63 6.59 26.43 -0.35
N ILE A 64 6.53 27.74 -0.03
CA ILE A 64 6.58 28.26 1.35
C ILE A 64 5.19 28.44 1.98
N HIS A 65 4.12 28.28 1.20
CA HIS A 65 2.75 28.60 1.63
C HIS A 65 2.06 27.37 2.21
N LYS A 66 1.61 27.49 3.46
CA LYS A 66 0.81 26.43 4.10
C LYS A 66 -0.55 26.30 3.42
N VAL A 67 -0.89 25.09 3.00
CA VAL A 67 -2.21 24.75 2.48
C VAL A 67 -3.20 24.60 3.63
N ASN A 68 -4.37 25.20 3.50
CA ASN A 68 -5.44 25.05 4.49
C ASN A 68 -6.09 23.67 4.36
N LEU A 69 -5.88 22.81 5.37
CA LEU A 69 -6.40 21.45 5.41
C LEU A 69 -7.35 21.26 6.58
N GLY A 70 -8.41 20.48 6.35
CA GLY A 70 -9.26 19.96 7.42
C GLY A 70 -8.57 18.85 8.23
N PRO A 71 -9.16 18.44 9.37
CA PRO A 71 -8.59 17.40 10.22
C PRO A 71 -8.37 16.07 9.50
N GLN A 72 -9.34 15.65 8.67
CA GLN A 72 -9.25 14.38 7.93
C GLN A 72 -8.10 14.39 6.91
N GLN A 73 -7.95 15.48 6.15
CA GLN A 73 -6.87 15.64 5.18
C GLN A 73 -5.50 15.67 5.87
N THR A 74 -5.40 16.36 7.01
CA THR A 74 -4.18 16.42 7.80
C THR A 74 -3.79 15.04 8.32
N ALA A 75 -4.75 14.30 8.88
CA ALA A 75 -4.52 12.93 9.36
C ALA A 75 -4.09 11.99 8.22
N LEU A 76 -4.70 12.12 7.04
CA LEU A 76 -4.35 11.33 5.86
C LEU A 76 -2.90 11.58 5.43
N LEU A 77 -2.47 12.83 5.40
CA LEU A 77 -1.08 13.18 5.06
C LEU A 77 -0.08 12.72 6.12
N ALA A 78 -0.42 12.82 7.41
CA ALA A 78 0.43 12.30 8.48
C ALA A 78 0.58 10.77 8.37
N GLN A 79 -0.51 10.05 8.08
CA GLN A 79 -0.46 8.61 7.83
C GLN A 79 0.35 8.27 6.58
N TYR A 80 0.30 9.09 5.54
CA TYR A 80 1.09 8.90 4.33
C TYR A 80 2.57 9.11 4.61
N TYR A 81 2.93 10.18 5.32
CA TYR A 81 4.29 10.42 5.79
C TYR A 81 4.84 9.19 6.53
N GLN A 82 4.08 8.64 7.48
CA GLN A 82 4.47 7.44 8.22
C GLN A 82 4.63 6.19 7.34
N THR A 83 3.79 6.03 6.31
CA THR A 83 3.98 4.95 5.32
C THR A 83 5.30 5.11 4.61
N ILE A 84 5.60 6.30 4.10
CA ILE A 84 6.86 6.56 3.37
C ILE A 84 8.07 6.35 4.28
N THR A 85 8.07 6.85 5.51
CA THR A 85 9.20 6.63 6.43
C THR A 85 9.42 5.17 6.76
N THR A 86 8.36 4.35 6.73
CA THR A 86 8.43 2.92 7.03
C THR A 86 8.98 2.13 5.84
N ASP A 87 8.51 2.40 4.62
CA ASP A 87 8.80 1.56 3.46
C ASP A 87 9.95 2.07 2.59
N LEU A 88 10.27 3.37 2.61
CA LEU A 88 11.27 3.98 1.74
C LEU A 88 12.66 3.31 1.88
N PRO A 89 13.18 3.00 3.09
CA PRO A 89 14.46 2.28 3.20
C PRO A 89 14.47 0.94 2.47
N TYR A 90 13.35 0.21 2.49
CA TYR A 90 13.23 -1.07 1.78
C TYR A 90 13.14 -0.85 0.27
N VAL A 91 12.29 0.08 -0.17
CA VAL A 91 12.12 0.42 -1.60
C VAL A 91 13.46 0.83 -2.23
N LEU A 92 14.26 1.65 -1.53
CA LEU A 92 15.57 2.10 -2.00
C LEU A 92 16.62 0.97 -2.03
N SER A 93 16.57 0.03 -1.10
CA SER A 93 17.51 -1.11 -1.05
C SER A 93 17.16 -2.25 -2.01
N HIS A 94 15.89 -2.37 -2.42
CA HIS A 94 15.38 -3.49 -3.23
C HIS A 94 14.82 -3.07 -4.60
N GLY A 95 15.00 -1.81 -5.02
CA GLY A 95 14.40 -1.30 -6.27
C GLY A 95 14.75 -2.05 -7.56
N GLN A 96 15.79 -2.90 -7.56
CA GLN A 96 16.18 -3.73 -8.70
C GLN A 96 15.53 -5.13 -8.72
N HIS A 97 14.95 -5.57 -7.61
CA HIS A 97 14.33 -6.89 -7.47
C HIS A 97 12.94 -6.74 -6.87
N ILE A 98 11.91 -6.92 -7.71
CA ILE A 98 10.53 -6.86 -7.25
C ILE A 98 10.20 -8.18 -6.53
N ASP A 99 9.92 -8.07 -5.24
CA ASP A 99 9.41 -9.15 -4.41
C ASP A 99 8.00 -8.82 -3.88
N THR A 100 7.43 -9.76 -3.12
CA THR A 100 6.10 -9.60 -2.53
C THR A 100 6.02 -8.43 -1.56
N THR A 101 7.10 -8.11 -0.85
CA THR A 101 7.16 -6.99 0.10
C THR A 101 7.07 -5.65 -0.64
N LEU A 102 7.86 -5.47 -1.71
CA LEU A 102 7.80 -4.31 -2.59
C LEU A 102 6.42 -4.15 -3.22
N CYS A 103 5.78 -5.24 -3.61
CA CYS A 103 4.42 -5.22 -4.10
C CYS A 103 3.40 -4.75 -3.06
N ASN A 104 3.52 -5.22 -1.84
CA ASN A 104 2.65 -4.79 -0.75
C ASN A 104 2.82 -3.29 -0.46
N PHE A 105 4.05 -2.80 -0.45
CA PHE A 105 4.30 -1.36 -0.28
C PHE A 105 3.72 -0.53 -1.42
N ALA A 106 3.94 -0.94 -2.67
CA ALA A 106 3.38 -0.24 -3.82
C ALA A 106 1.84 -0.20 -3.78
N ALA A 107 1.18 -1.32 -3.44
CA ALA A 107 -0.28 -1.35 -3.31
C ALA A 107 -0.79 -0.41 -2.21
N VAL A 108 -0.18 -0.43 -1.02
CA VAL A 108 -0.54 0.47 0.09
C VAL A 108 -0.37 1.94 -0.30
N ARG A 109 0.74 2.28 -0.97
CA ARG A 109 0.99 3.65 -1.44
C ARG A 109 -0.03 4.07 -2.48
N VAL A 110 -0.31 3.24 -3.49
CA VAL A 110 -1.35 3.54 -4.51
C VAL A 110 -2.69 3.86 -3.86
N ASP A 111 -3.12 3.04 -2.89
CA ASP A 111 -4.40 3.25 -2.20
C ASP A 111 -4.42 4.58 -1.42
N LYS A 112 -3.36 4.87 -0.67
CA LYS A 112 -3.26 6.14 0.07
C LYS A 112 -3.18 7.35 -0.85
N GLU A 113 -2.42 7.27 -1.93
CA GLU A 113 -2.29 8.33 -2.93
C GLU A 113 -3.63 8.60 -3.62
N ASN A 114 -4.40 7.56 -3.93
CA ASN A 114 -5.75 7.72 -4.46
C ASN A 114 -6.67 8.47 -3.48
N GLN A 115 -6.63 8.14 -2.19
CA GLN A 115 -7.39 8.87 -1.17
C GLN A 115 -6.95 10.34 -1.07
N ILE A 116 -5.64 10.60 -1.10
CA ILE A 116 -5.08 11.96 -1.06
C ILE A 116 -5.59 12.77 -2.25
N ARG A 117 -5.52 12.21 -3.46
CA ARG A 117 -5.95 12.88 -4.70
C ARG A 117 -7.45 13.18 -4.71
N GLN A 118 -8.26 12.33 -4.08
CA GLN A 118 -9.71 12.54 -3.95
C GLN A 118 -10.05 13.65 -2.95
N GLN A 119 -9.28 13.76 -1.86
CA GLN A 119 -9.59 14.66 -0.76
C GLN A 119 -8.84 16.00 -0.85
N ILE A 120 -7.69 16.07 -1.51
CA ILE A 120 -6.80 17.24 -1.54
C ILE A 120 -6.65 17.72 -2.98
N PRO A 121 -7.42 18.73 -3.43
CA PRO A 121 -7.43 19.17 -4.83
C PRO A 121 -6.06 19.59 -5.37
N ALA A 122 -5.19 20.14 -4.52
CA ALA A 122 -3.84 20.53 -4.90
C ALA A 122 -2.97 19.35 -5.35
N LEU A 123 -3.24 18.14 -4.84
CA LEU A 123 -2.50 16.93 -5.15
C LEU A 123 -3.23 16.01 -6.13
N LYS A 124 -4.34 16.44 -6.76
CA LYS A 124 -5.24 15.59 -7.57
C LYS A 124 -4.56 14.77 -8.67
N ASN A 125 -3.44 15.26 -9.19
CA ASN A 125 -2.71 14.64 -10.29
C ASN A 125 -1.40 13.98 -9.84
N TRP A 126 -0.97 14.21 -8.60
CA TRP A 126 0.27 13.70 -8.08
C TRP A 126 0.16 12.20 -7.76
N ARG A 127 1.25 11.46 -7.95
CA ARG A 127 1.41 10.04 -7.56
C ARG A 127 2.89 9.71 -7.50
N SER A 128 3.34 8.87 -6.57
CA SER A 128 4.73 8.39 -6.51
C SER A 128 4.90 7.00 -7.12
N VAL A 129 3.81 6.24 -7.22
CA VAL A 129 3.83 4.87 -7.73
C VAL A 129 2.55 4.53 -8.47
N SER A 130 2.66 3.64 -9.44
CA SER A 130 1.51 2.98 -10.08
C SER A 130 1.81 1.49 -10.28
N LEU A 131 0.77 0.66 -10.27
CA LEU A 131 0.86 -0.75 -10.62
C LEU A 131 0.43 -0.94 -12.08
N LYS A 132 1.17 -1.77 -12.83
CA LYS A 132 0.79 -2.28 -14.14
C LYS A 132 0.29 -3.71 -14.06
#